data_AF-A0A4V2QQY0-F1
#
_entry.id   AF-A0A4V2QQY0-F1
#
_cell.length_a   1.000
_cell.length_b   1.000
_cell.length_c   1.000
_cell.angle_alpha   90.00
_cell.angle_beta   90.00
_cell.angle_gamma   90.00
#
_symmetry.space_group_name_H-M   'P 1'
#
loop_
_entity.id
_entity.type
_entity.pdbx_description
1 polymer ?
#
loop_
_entity_poly.entity_id
_entity_poly.type
_entity_poly.pdbx_seq_one_letter_code
_entity_poly.pdbx_strand_id
1 'polypeptide(L)'
;MLGSIKYNLTNLLNFKGREARQTFWFYVLFLFILQYAAGLLISMPMMSGMMKGAFSAAQQGATEAELQARLMAQMAGYMRTAMTLNAVVAVIAGLLLLTAFIRRLHDSNRPGWIALIPLVLSLAAQALIWSKMGEIIVAMNRVSGSDPTAILSMQSKVLGASLMSWGAILIVIVFGVWPSTPGPNRYGDAPVRH
;
A
#
# COMPACT_ATOMS: atom_id res chain seq x y z
N MET A 1 14.37 -6.88 -16.43
CA MET A 1 13.94 -6.20 -15.18
C MET A 1 14.17 -4.70 -15.26
N LEU A 2 15.42 -4.20 -15.30
CA LEU A 2 15.66 -2.74 -15.36
C LEU A 2 15.06 -2.07 -16.59
N GLY A 3 15.10 -2.73 -17.75
CA GLY A 3 14.43 -2.27 -18.97
C GLY A 3 12.92 -2.10 -18.80
N SER A 4 12.27 -3.07 -18.13
CA SER A 4 10.84 -3.03 -17.79
C SER A 4 10.47 -1.84 -16.89
N ILE A 5 11.33 -1.52 -15.92
CA ILE A 5 11.13 -0.39 -15.00
C ILE A 5 11.27 0.93 -15.76
N LYS A 6 12.38 1.11 -16.49
CA LYS A 6 12.63 2.30 -17.29
C LYS A 6 11.49 2.56 -18.27
N TYR A 7 11.07 1.52 -19.00
CA TYR A 7 9.97 1.60 -19.96
C TYR A 7 8.68 2.11 -19.32
N ASN A 8 8.29 1.58 -18.15
CA ASN A 8 7.06 1.99 -17.49
C ASN A 8 7.13 3.43 -16.97
N LEU A 9 8.26 3.83 -16.38
CA LEU A 9 8.46 5.19 -15.87
C LEU A 9 8.50 6.24 -17.00
N THR A 10 9.01 5.91 -18.19
CA THR A 10 8.96 6.81 -19.35
C THR A 10 7.58 6.87 -20.00
N ASN A 11 6.70 5.91 -19.71
CA ASN A 11 5.37 5.77 -20.33
C ASN A 11 4.23 5.91 -19.31
N LEU A 12 4.41 6.68 -18.23
CA LEU A 12 3.39 6.84 -17.18
C LEU A 12 2.08 7.46 -17.68
N LEU A 13 2.13 8.30 -18.70
CA LEU A 13 0.93 8.95 -19.29
C LEU A 13 0.54 8.37 -20.65
N ASN A 14 1.23 7.31 -21.10
CA ASN A 14 0.95 6.66 -22.36
C ASN A 14 0.03 5.44 -22.16
N PHE A 15 -1.28 5.68 -22.25
CA PHE A 15 -2.31 4.65 -22.06
C PHE A 15 -2.48 3.71 -23.27
N LYS A 16 -1.84 4.01 -24.41
CA LYS A 16 -1.98 3.23 -25.63
C LYS A 16 -1.00 2.06 -25.66
N GLY A 17 -1.33 1.07 -26.48
CA GLY A 17 -0.49 -0.11 -26.69
C GLY A 17 -0.75 -1.22 -25.68
N ARG A 18 0.15 -2.21 -25.71
CA ARG A 18 0.04 -3.49 -25.00
C ARG A 18 1.30 -3.74 -24.18
N GLU A 19 1.14 -4.43 -23.06
CA GLU A 19 2.26 -4.74 -22.17
C GLU A 19 2.41 -6.24 -21.93
N ALA A 20 3.60 -6.76 -22.22
CA ALA A 20 3.93 -8.16 -22.03
C ALA A 20 3.91 -8.54 -20.55
N ARG A 21 3.49 -9.77 -20.24
CA ARG A 21 3.39 -10.29 -18.85
C ARG A 21 4.67 -10.07 -18.05
N GLN A 22 5.82 -10.41 -18.62
CA GLN A 22 7.12 -10.26 -17.95
C GLN A 22 7.42 -8.79 -17.59
N THR A 23 7.19 -7.87 -18.52
CA THR A 23 7.43 -6.43 -18.31
C THR A 23 6.51 -5.87 -17.23
N PHE A 24 5.24 -6.26 -17.25
CA PHE A 24 4.27 -5.89 -16.22
C PHE A 24 4.68 -6.40 -14.82
N TRP A 25 5.00 -7.69 -14.67
CA TRP A 25 5.33 -8.27 -13.36
C TRP A 25 6.64 -7.77 -12.77
N PHE A 26 7.66 -7.47 -13.59
CA PHE A 26 8.87 -6.83 -13.07
C PHE A 26 8.61 -5.41 -12.58
N TYR A 27 7.69 -4.69 -13.21
CA TYR A 27 7.29 -3.37 -12.73
C TYR A 27 6.44 -3.45 -11.45
N VAL A 28 5.50 -4.40 -11.37
CA VAL A 28 4.76 -4.68 -10.12
C VAL A 28 5.72 -5.03 -8.98
N LEU A 29 6.70 -5.89 -9.21
CA LEU A 29 7.71 -6.25 -8.22
C LEU A 29 8.53 -5.03 -7.77
N PHE A 30 8.92 -4.17 -8.70
CA PHE A 30 9.60 -2.91 -8.38
C PHE A 30 8.74 -2.01 -7.48
N LEU A 31 7.47 -1.80 -7.81
CA LEU A 31 6.55 -1.01 -6.98
C LEU A 31 6.33 -1.64 -5.60
N PHE A 32 6.27 -2.97 -5.52
CA PHE A 32 6.17 -3.69 -4.25
C PHE A 32 7.40 -3.47 -3.36
N ILE A 33 8.61 -3.60 -3.93
CA ILE A 33 9.87 -3.36 -3.21
C ILE A 33 9.94 -1.90 -2.73
N LEU A 34 9.55 -0.93 -3.57
CA LEU A 34 9.51 0.48 -3.17
C LEU A 34 8.57 0.74 -2.01
N GLN A 35 7.37 0.14 -2.01
CA GLN A 35 6.44 0.27 -0.89
C GLN A 35 7.02 -0.32 0.40
N TYR A 36 7.65 -1.50 0.32
CA TYR A 36 8.27 -2.12 1.48
C TYR A 36 9.43 -1.27 2.03
N ALA A 37 10.30 -0.78 1.14
CA ALA A 37 11.40 0.11 1.51
C ALA A 37 10.90 1.41 2.15
N ALA A 38 9.86 2.03 1.59
CA ALA A 38 9.22 3.21 2.18
C ALA A 38 8.65 2.91 3.57
N GLY A 39 7.99 1.77 3.76
CA GLY A 39 7.49 1.32 5.06
C GLY A 39 8.61 1.18 6.11
N LEU A 40 9.76 0.59 5.73
CA LEU A 40 10.93 0.51 6.61
C LEU A 40 11.45 1.90 6.99
N LEU A 41 11.58 2.81 6.02
CA LEU A 41 12.04 4.18 6.29
C LEU A 41 11.07 4.95 7.19
N ILE A 42 9.76 4.79 6.99
CA ILE A 42 8.71 5.40 7.83
C ILE A 42 8.80 4.90 9.28
N SER A 43 9.25 3.66 9.50
CA SER A 43 9.41 3.09 10.84
C SER A 43 10.65 3.60 11.60
N MET A 44 11.68 4.10 10.91
CA MET A 44 12.93 4.53 11.56
C MET A 44 12.74 5.71 12.53
N PRO A 45 12.00 6.79 12.19
CA PRO A 45 11.73 7.89 13.12
C PRO A 45 11.01 7.42 14.40
N MET A 46 10.11 6.44 14.30
CA MET A 46 9.38 5.89 15.44
C MET A 46 10.34 5.28 16.46
N MET A 47 11.25 4.41 16.01
CA MET A 47 12.26 3.79 16.90
C MET A 47 13.18 4.85 17.52
N SER A 48 13.68 5.78 16.70
CA SER A 48 14.57 6.85 17.18
C SER A 48 13.90 7.74 18.23
N GLY A 49 12.61 8.02 18.04
CA GLY A 49 11.83 8.85 18.92
C GLY A 49 11.50 8.16 20.23
N MET A 50 11.10 6.89 20.18
CA MET A 50 10.83 6.09 21.36
C MET A 50 12.06 5.97 22.25
N MET A 51 13.24 5.73 21.65
CA MET A 51 14.52 5.69 22.37
C MET A 51 14.86 7.03 23.03
N LYS A 52 14.69 8.16 22.32
CA LYS A 52 14.88 9.51 22.88
C LYS A 52 13.91 9.80 24.02
N GLY A 53 12.65 9.42 23.87
CA GLY A 53 11.61 9.58 24.88
C GLY A 53 11.94 8.80 26.16
N ALA A 54 12.28 7.52 26.03
CA ALA A 54 12.67 6.65 27.14
C ALA A 54 13.93 7.16 27.87
N PHE A 55 14.96 7.56 27.12
CA PHE A 55 16.20 8.11 27.69
C PHE A 55 15.93 9.39 28.49
N SER A 56 15.13 10.31 27.93
CA SER A 56 14.77 11.56 28.60
C SER A 56 13.96 11.33 29.89
N ALA A 57 13.06 10.35 29.89
CA ALA A 57 12.27 9.99 31.05
C ALA A 57 13.12 9.34 32.16
N ALA A 58 14.06 8.47 31.77
CA ALA A 58 15.01 7.87 32.71
C ALA A 58 15.91 8.92 33.38
N GLN A 59 16.40 9.91 32.63
CA GLN A 59 17.18 11.02 33.18
C GLN A 59 16.40 11.90 34.17
N GLN A 60 15.08 12.00 34.00
CA GLN A 60 14.21 12.80 34.85
C GLN A 60 13.72 12.06 36.09
N GLY A 61 14.11 10.79 36.28
CA GLY A 61 13.61 9.96 37.38
C GLY A 61 12.10 9.72 37.30
N ALA A 62 11.53 9.74 36.09
CA ALA A 62 10.09 9.57 35.88
C ALA A 62 9.60 8.23 36.43
N THR A 63 8.43 8.23 37.06
CA THR A 63 7.79 7.01 37.55
C THR A 63 7.39 6.10 36.39
N GLU A 64 7.23 4.80 36.64
CA GLU A 64 6.81 3.83 35.62
C GLU A 64 5.48 4.22 34.96
N ALA A 65 4.55 4.77 35.74
CA ALA A 65 3.26 5.25 35.26
C ALA A 65 3.41 6.46 34.31
N GLU A 66 4.29 7.41 34.62
CA GLU A 66 4.58 8.57 33.77
C GLU A 66 5.30 8.15 32.49
N LEU A 67 6.25 7.22 32.58
CA LEU A 67 6.94 6.65 31.43
C LEU A 67 5.94 5.97 30.48
N GLN A 68 5.05 5.14 31.03
CA GLN A 68 4.02 4.46 30.25
C GLN A 68 3.08 5.47 29.56
N ALA A 69 2.63 6.51 30.27
CA ALA A 69 1.77 7.55 29.68
C ALA A 69 2.46 8.32 28.54
N ARG A 70 3.74 8.69 28.71
CA ARG A 70 4.53 9.37 27.67
C ARG A 70 4.72 8.51 26.43
N LEU A 71 5.03 7.22 26.62
CA LEU A 71 5.20 6.27 25.52
C LEU A 71 3.90 6.07 24.74
N MET A 72 2.76 5.96 25.42
CA MET A 72 1.45 5.84 24.77
C MET A 72 1.09 7.08 23.95
N ALA A 73 1.30 8.29 24.50
CA ALA A 73 1.05 9.54 23.77
C ALA A 73 1.94 9.67 22.52
N GLN A 74 3.21 9.29 22.65
CA GLN A 74 4.16 9.28 21.54
C GLN A 74 3.80 8.25 20.47
N MET A 75 3.39 7.04 20.88
CA MET A 75 2.95 5.97 19.98
C MET A 75 1.76 6.40 19.14
N ALA A 76 0.75 7.03 19.75
CA ALA A 76 -0.42 7.56 19.04
C ALA A 76 -0.03 8.56 17.92
N GLY A 77 0.91 9.47 18.21
CA GLY A 77 1.44 10.42 17.23
C GLY A 77 2.19 9.73 16.07
N TYR A 78 3.02 8.73 16.39
CA TYR A 78 3.72 7.94 15.37
C TYR A 78 2.78 7.14 14.51
N MET A 79 1.78 6.48 15.10
CA MET A 79 0.79 5.72 14.36
C MET A 79 0.05 6.59 13.35
N ARG A 80 -0.45 7.77 13.77
CA ARG A 80 -1.13 8.70 12.86
C ARG A 80 -0.23 9.10 11.68
N THR A 81 1.02 9.44 11.98
CA THR A 81 1.99 9.85 10.95
C THR A 81 2.30 8.69 10.01
N ALA A 82 2.62 7.51 10.54
CA ALA A 82 2.97 6.33 9.77
C ALA A 82 1.80 5.84 8.90
N MET A 83 0.57 5.81 9.43
CA MET A 83 -0.62 5.46 8.66
C MET A 83 -0.84 6.42 7.49
N THR A 84 -0.68 7.72 7.74
CA THR A 84 -0.85 8.76 6.71
C THR A 84 0.21 8.62 5.61
N LEU A 85 1.48 8.47 5.98
CA LEU A 85 2.57 8.31 5.01
C LEU A 85 2.44 7.01 4.21
N ASN A 86 2.07 5.89 4.85
CA ASN A 86 1.81 4.65 4.14
C ASN A 86 0.64 4.77 3.16
N ALA A 87 -0.44 5.45 3.53
CA ALA A 87 -1.56 5.72 2.64
C ALA A 87 -1.11 6.53 1.40
N VAL A 88 -0.31 7.59 1.60
CA VAL A 88 0.23 8.41 0.51
C VAL A 88 1.12 7.56 -0.42
N VAL A 89 2.01 6.75 0.13
CA VAL A 89 2.88 5.84 -0.63
C VAL A 89 2.04 4.85 -1.45
N ALA A 90 1.01 4.26 -0.85
CA ALA A 90 0.10 3.33 -1.54
C ALA A 90 -0.66 4.02 -2.69
N VAL A 91 -1.13 5.25 -2.49
CA VAL A 91 -1.79 6.05 -3.54
C VAL A 91 -0.83 6.29 -4.71
N ILE A 92 0.39 6.74 -4.42
CA ILE A 92 1.42 6.98 -5.45
C ILE A 92 1.71 5.68 -6.21
N ALA A 93 1.91 4.56 -5.51
CA ALA A 93 2.15 3.27 -6.14
C ALA A 93 0.97 2.81 -7.01
N GLY A 94 -0.26 3.02 -6.57
CA GLY A 94 -1.47 2.73 -7.35
C GLY A 94 -1.55 3.56 -8.64
N LEU A 95 -1.23 4.86 -8.56
CA LEU A 95 -1.15 5.74 -9.73
C LEU A 95 -0.04 5.34 -10.70
N LEU A 96 1.13 4.97 -10.18
CA LEU A 96 2.25 4.47 -10.98
C LEU A 96 1.94 3.14 -11.67
N LEU A 97 1.12 2.29 -11.06
CA LEU A 97 0.67 1.01 -11.62
C LEU A 97 -0.42 1.18 -12.68
N LEU A 98 -1.26 2.21 -12.59
CA LEU A 98 -2.48 2.37 -13.37
C LEU A 98 -2.25 2.17 -14.88
N THR A 99 -1.31 2.92 -15.46
CA THR A 99 -1.07 2.92 -16.90
C THR A 99 -0.47 1.59 -17.38
N ALA A 100 0.44 1.00 -16.60
CA ALA A 100 0.98 -0.34 -16.86
C ALA A 100 -0.13 -1.39 -16.88
N PHE A 101 -1.04 -1.33 -15.91
CA PHE A 101 -2.16 -2.25 -15.81
C PHE A 101 -3.20 -2.07 -16.92
N ILE A 102 -3.44 -0.83 -17.38
CA ILE A 102 -4.25 -0.55 -18.57
C ILE A 102 -3.65 -1.24 -19.80
N ARG A 103 -2.34 -1.09 -20.05
CA ARG A 103 -1.67 -1.77 -21.17
C ARG A 103 -1.64 -3.29 -21.02
N ARG A 104 -1.58 -3.81 -19.79
CA ARG A 104 -1.71 -5.24 -19.49
C ARG A 104 -3.10 -5.78 -19.85
N LEU A 105 -4.16 -5.03 -19.55
CA LEU A 105 -5.53 -5.37 -19.93
C LEU A 105 -5.71 -5.35 -21.46
N HIS A 106 -5.16 -4.33 -22.12
CA HIS A 106 -5.14 -4.24 -23.58
C HIS A 106 -4.45 -5.44 -24.24
N ASP A 107 -3.38 -5.96 -23.63
CA ASP A 107 -2.69 -7.15 -24.14
C ASP A 107 -3.57 -8.41 -24.17
N SER A 108 -4.57 -8.47 -23.28
CA SER A 108 -5.58 -9.54 -23.24
C SER A 108 -6.87 -9.16 -23.98
N ASN A 109 -6.83 -8.13 -24.83
CA ASN A 109 -7.97 -7.55 -25.55
C ASN A 109 -9.13 -7.07 -24.66
N ARG A 110 -8.87 -6.74 -23.39
CA ARG A 110 -9.87 -6.24 -22.44
C ARG A 110 -9.89 -4.71 -22.42
N PRO A 111 -11.00 -4.08 -21.99
CA PRO A 111 -11.05 -2.63 -21.89
C PRO A 111 -10.22 -2.10 -20.71
N GLY A 112 -9.49 -1.01 -20.93
CA GLY A 112 -8.59 -0.41 -19.92
C GLY A 112 -9.30 0.15 -18.68
N TRP A 113 -10.58 0.52 -18.76
CA TRP A 113 -11.33 1.07 -17.61
C TRP A 113 -11.43 0.10 -16.43
N ILE A 114 -11.24 -1.21 -16.65
CA ILE A 114 -11.16 -2.22 -15.59
C ILE A 114 -10.05 -1.89 -14.59
N ALA A 115 -8.97 -1.23 -15.02
CA ALA A 115 -7.89 -0.78 -14.13
C ALA A 115 -8.32 0.27 -13.10
N LEU A 116 -9.42 1.00 -13.36
CA LEU A 116 -9.98 1.96 -12.39
C LEU A 116 -10.65 1.26 -11.21
N ILE A 117 -11.15 0.02 -11.39
CA ILE A 117 -11.81 -0.73 -10.32
C ILE A 117 -10.87 -0.98 -9.12
N PRO A 118 -9.69 -1.62 -9.29
CA PRO A 118 -8.78 -1.84 -8.16
C PRO A 118 -8.24 -0.52 -7.61
N LEU A 119 -8.05 0.51 -8.44
CA LEU A 119 -7.65 1.83 -7.98
C LEU A 119 -8.70 2.43 -7.04
N VAL A 120 -9.96 2.52 -7.48
CA VAL A 120 -11.06 3.05 -6.66
C VAL A 120 -11.27 2.22 -5.40
N LEU A 121 -11.23 0.89 -5.47
CA LEU A 121 -11.33 0.02 -4.30
C LEU A 121 -10.21 0.30 -3.29
N SER A 122 -8.97 0.45 -3.76
CA SER A 122 -7.83 0.74 -2.89
C SER A 122 -7.95 2.13 -2.25
N LEU A 123 -8.36 3.16 -3.01
CA LEU A 123 -8.55 4.51 -2.50
C LEU A 123 -9.68 4.58 -1.47
N ALA A 124 -10.80 3.90 -1.74
CA ALA A 124 -11.92 3.82 -0.82
C ALA A 124 -11.53 3.07 0.47
N ALA A 125 -10.79 1.97 0.37
CA ALA A 125 -10.26 1.27 1.54
C ALA A 125 -9.36 2.16 2.40
N GLN A 126 -8.44 2.92 1.77
CA GLN A 126 -7.56 3.85 2.47
C GLN A 126 -8.36 4.98 3.16
N ALA A 127 -9.35 5.56 2.46
CA ALA A 127 -10.22 6.59 3.03
C ALA A 127 -11.01 6.07 4.25
N LEU A 128 -11.53 4.84 4.16
CA LEU A 128 -12.23 4.20 5.28
C LEU A 128 -11.29 3.96 6.47
N ILE A 129 -10.10 3.40 6.26
CA ILE A 129 -9.11 3.19 7.34
C ILE A 129 -8.73 4.52 7.97
N TRP A 130 -8.48 5.54 7.16
CA TRP A 130 -8.14 6.88 7.64
C TRP A 130 -9.28 7.50 8.46
N SER A 131 -10.55 7.33 8.03
CA SER A 131 -11.72 7.78 8.80
C SER A 131 -11.86 7.09 10.17
N LYS A 132 -11.34 5.87 10.30
CA LYS A 132 -11.34 5.06 11.53
C LYS A 132 -10.08 5.21 12.37
N MET A 133 -9.12 6.02 11.94
CA MET A 133 -7.82 6.18 12.59
C MET A 133 -7.93 6.57 14.07
N GLY A 134 -8.85 7.48 14.42
CA GLY A 134 -9.06 7.88 15.82
C GLY A 134 -9.51 6.71 16.70
N GLU A 135 -10.47 5.92 16.22
CA GLU A 135 -10.95 4.72 16.92
C GLU A 135 -9.85 3.67 17.07
N ILE A 136 -9.01 3.49 16.04
CA ILE A 136 -7.89 2.54 16.04
C ILE A 136 -6.85 2.93 17.09
N ILE A 137 -6.46 4.22 17.13
CA ILE A 137 -5.49 4.72 18.12
C ILE A 137 -6.03 4.55 19.55
N VAL A 138 -7.30 4.90 19.80
CA VAL A 138 -7.93 4.74 21.11
C VAL A 138 -8.04 3.25 21.49
N ALA A 139 -8.41 2.39 20.54
CA ALA A 139 -8.49 0.95 20.77
C ALA A 139 -7.12 0.38 21.16
N MET A 140 -6.04 0.73 20.44
CA MET A 140 -4.68 0.26 20.77
C MET A 140 -4.23 0.71 22.15
N ASN A 141 -4.56 1.93 22.58
CA ASN A 141 -4.24 2.40 23.93
C ASN A 141 -4.99 1.63 25.04
N ARG A 142 -6.11 0.97 24.72
CA ARG A 142 -6.88 0.13 25.65
C ARG A 142 -6.40 -1.32 25.68
N VAL A 143 -5.63 -1.75 24.68
CA VAL A 143 -4.96 -3.06 24.67
C VAL A 143 -3.73 -2.99 25.58
N SER A 144 -3.96 -2.73 26.86
CA SER A 144 -2.99 -2.95 27.92
C SER A 144 -2.98 -4.45 28.22
N GLY A 145 -2.15 -5.19 27.50
CA GLY A 145 -2.05 -6.64 27.64
C GLY A 145 -2.71 -7.38 26.50
N SER A 146 -2.17 -8.55 26.18
CA SER A 146 -2.51 -9.48 25.12
C SER A 146 -3.91 -10.09 25.25
N ASP A 147 -4.95 -9.26 25.42
CA ASP A 147 -6.34 -9.68 25.35
C ASP A 147 -6.71 -9.92 23.87
N PRO A 148 -6.88 -11.19 23.44
CA PRO A 148 -7.17 -11.51 22.05
C PRO A 148 -8.50 -10.92 21.57
N THR A 149 -9.44 -10.67 22.50
CA THR A 149 -10.77 -10.13 22.17
C THR A 149 -10.69 -8.67 21.74
N ALA A 150 -9.80 -7.89 22.35
CA ALA A 150 -9.59 -6.49 21.99
C ALA A 150 -8.96 -6.35 20.60
N ILE A 151 -7.99 -7.20 20.26
CA ILE A 151 -7.38 -7.27 18.93
C ILE A 151 -8.44 -7.63 17.87
N LEU A 152 -9.26 -8.64 18.14
CA LEU A 152 -10.32 -9.06 17.23
C LEU A 152 -11.36 -7.95 17.02
N SER A 153 -11.73 -7.23 18.08
CA SER A 153 -12.66 -6.09 17.99
C SER A 153 -12.11 -4.94 17.16
N MET A 154 -10.80 -4.75 17.13
CA MET A 154 -10.15 -3.75 16.29
C MET A 154 -10.10 -4.21 14.83
N GLN A 155 -9.80 -5.49 14.59
CA GLN A 155 -9.76 -6.07 13.25
C GLN A 155 -11.13 -6.05 12.58
N SER A 156 -12.21 -6.32 13.32
CA SER A 156 -13.57 -6.30 12.79
C SER A 156 -13.98 -4.91 12.28
N LYS A 157 -13.50 -3.83 12.93
CA LYS A 157 -13.75 -2.44 12.50
C LYS A 157 -13.15 -2.09 11.14
N VAL A 158 -12.07 -2.76 10.73
CA VAL A 158 -11.38 -2.52 9.46
C VAL A 158 -11.55 -3.65 8.45
N LEU A 159 -12.35 -4.67 8.76
CA LEU A 159 -12.53 -5.85 7.93
C LEU A 159 -13.04 -5.49 6.53
N GLY A 160 -14.04 -4.60 6.42
CA GLY A 160 -14.58 -4.16 5.14
C GLY A 160 -13.51 -3.51 4.24
N ALA A 161 -12.74 -2.56 4.79
CA ALA A 161 -11.65 -1.92 4.05
C ALA A 161 -10.52 -2.90 3.68
N SER A 162 -10.24 -3.87 4.56
CA SER A 162 -9.29 -4.96 4.29
C SER A 162 -9.75 -5.81 3.10
N LEU A 163 -11.02 -6.23 3.07
CA LEU A 163 -11.58 -7.00 1.96
C LEU A 163 -11.56 -6.24 0.64
N MET A 164 -11.83 -4.92 0.66
CA MET A 164 -11.71 -4.07 -0.54
C MET A 164 -10.26 -4.03 -1.06
N SER A 165 -9.28 -3.93 -0.16
CA SER A 165 -7.86 -3.95 -0.52
C SER A 165 -7.45 -5.30 -1.12
N TRP A 166 -7.88 -6.42 -0.53
CA TRP A 166 -7.66 -7.76 -1.07
C TRP A 166 -8.34 -7.95 -2.43
N GLY A 167 -9.56 -7.45 -2.59
CA GLY A 167 -10.28 -7.48 -3.87
C GLY A 167 -9.53 -6.72 -4.96
N ALA A 168 -8.97 -5.54 -4.65
CA ALA A 168 -8.15 -4.78 -5.58
C ALA A 168 -6.91 -5.57 -6.03
N ILE A 169 -6.19 -6.19 -5.08
CA ILE A 169 -5.01 -7.03 -5.37
C ILE A 169 -5.41 -8.23 -6.23
N LEU A 170 -6.51 -8.90 -5.91
CA LEU A 170 -6.98 -10.07 -6.65
C LEU A 170 -7.31 -9.73 -8.10
N ILE A 171 -7.95 -8.59 -8.37
CA ILE A 171 -8.21 -8.10 -9.72
C ILE A 171 -6.90 -7.90 -10.48
N VAL A 172 -5.91 -7.27 -9.86
CA VAL A 172 -4.58 -7.05 -10.47
C VAL A 172 -3.88 -8.38 -10.77
N ILE A 173 -3.93 -9.35 -9.84
CA ILE A 173 -3.33 -10.67 -10.04
C ILE A 173 -4.02 -11.41 -11.18
N VAL A 174 -5.35 -11.53 -11.14
CA VAL A 174 -6.14 -12.28 -12.14
C VAL A 174 -5.88 -11.77 -13.56
N PHE A 175 -5.95 -10.46 -13.78
CA PHE A 175 -5.67 -9.89 -15.10
C PHE A 175 -4.17 -9.78 -15.41
N GLY A 176 -3.32 -9.69 -14.40
CA GLY A 176 -1.87 -9.70 -14.53
C GLY A 176 -1.34 -11.02 -15.07
N VAL A 177 -1.87 -12.16 -14.60
CA VAL A 177 -1.48 -13.50 -15.08
C VAL A 177 -2.23 -13.94 -16.33
N TRP A 178 -3.37 -13.31 -16.64
CA TRP A 178 -4.25 -13.67 -17.75
C TRP A 178 -3.47 -13.85 -19.08
N PRO A 179 -3.82 -14.83 -19.94
CA PRO A 179 -3.15 -15.02 -21.20
C PRO A 179 -3.20 -13.81 -22.15
N SER A 180 -2.07 -13.52 -22.80
CA SER A 180 -1.95 -12.53 -23.88
C SER A 180 -2.68 -12.98 -25.14
N THR A 181 -3.28 -12.06 -25.88
CA THR A 181 -3.85 -12.36 -27.22
C THR A 181 -2.72 -12.62 -28.23
N PRO A 182 -2.73 -13.76 -28.95
CA PRO A 182 -1.77 -14.02 -30.02
C PRO A 182 -1.92 -13.03 -31.18
N GLY A 183 -0.79 -12.60 -31.76
CA GLY A 183 -0.80 -11.67 -32.90
C GLY A 183 -1.34 -10.27 -32.55
N PRO A 184 -1.73 -9.48 -33.56
CA PRO A 184 -2.32 -8.16 -33.38
C PRO A 184 -3.72 -8.22 -32.72
N ASN A 185 -4.07 -7.17 -31.97
CA ASN A 185 -5.45 -6.95 -31.50
C ASN A 185 -5.84 -5.47 -31.68
N ARG A 186 -7.03 -5.05 -31.24
CA ARG A 186 -7.53 -3.67 -31.40
C ARG A 186 -6.66 -2.58 -30.76
N TYR A 187 -5.72 -2.95 -29.90
CA TYR A 187 -4.78 -2.06 -29.22
C TYR A 187 -3.37 -2.09 -29.83
N GLY A 188 -3.16 -2.83 -30.92
CA GLY A 188 -1.92 -2.87 -31.68
C GLY A 188 -1.27 -4.25 -31.75
N ASP A 189 -0.04 -4.26 -32.27
CA ASP A 189 0.77 -5.47 -32.46
C ASP A 189 1.14 -6.15 -31.14
N ALA A 190 1.69 -7.36 -31.24
CA ALA A 190 2.14 -8.11 -30.08
C ALA A 190 3.14 -7.31 -29.23
N PRO A 191 3.05 -7.36 -27.89
CA PRO A 191 3.90 -6.54 -27.03
C PRO A 191 5.34 -7.03 -27.05
N VAL A 192 6.26 -6.08 -26.98
CA VAL A 192 7.69 -6.35 -26.83
C VAL A 192 8.02 -6.64 -25.37
N ARG A 193 9.00 -7.51 -25.13
CA ARG A 193 9.56 -7.75 -23.79
C ARG A 193 10.74 -6.81 -23.56
N HIS A 194 10.65 -6.00 -22.51
CA HIS A 194 11.68 -5.04 -22.07
C HIS A 194 12.39 -5.49 -20.79
#